data_AF-A0AA86TW16-F1
#
_entry.id   AF-A0AA86TW16-F1
#
_cell.length_a   1.000
_cell.length_b   1.000
_cell.length_c   1.000
_cell.angle_alpha   90.00
_cell.angle_beta   90.00
_cell.angle_gamma   90.00
#
_symmetry.space_group_name_H-M   'P 1'
#
loop_
_entity.id
_entity.type
_entity.pdbx_description
1 polymer ?
#
loop_
_entity_poly.entity_id
_entity_poly.type
_entity_poly.pdbx_seq_one_letter_code
_entity_poly.pdbx_strand_id
1 'polypeptide(L)'
;MEFNLQQIQLNLSSFDANMSDFKQNQSQLISDFQNKQQLKIAQLNIILQNLIDEINCNNVINQLYVNNTCTNTSCQVIGQYRMHGICSCRNINAFVQGSSCVCPKDSVIIGSICTCPDNSNLVNGQCVCIVGYLMQNGFCILQYLIV
;
A
#
# COMPACT_ATOMS: atom_id res chain seq x y z
N MET A 1 82.39 9.00 -24.61
CA MET A 1 81.09 8.33 -24.39
C MET A 1 80.07 9.06 -25.24
N GLU A 2 79.74 8.53 -26.42
CA GLU A 2 78.65 9.09 -27.22
C GLU A 2 77.33 8.69 -26.57
N PHE A 3 76.54 9.69 -26.17
CA PHE A 3 75.17 9.48 -25.76
C PHE A 3 74.34 9.16 -26.99
N ASN A 4 73.77 7.96 -27.06
CA ASN A 4 72.90 7.55 -28.15
C ASN A 4 71.52 8.23 -28.01
N LEU A 5 71.37 9.40 -28.63
CA LEU A 5 70.14 10.21 -28.62
C LEU A 5 68.90 9.44 -29.11
N GLN A 6 69.07 8.52 -30.06
CA GLN A 6 67.96 7.71 -30.58
C GLN A 6 67.40 6.77 -29.51
N GLN A 7 68.27 6.18 -28.69
CA GLN A 7 67.82 5.33 -27.58
C GLN A 7 67.12 6.12 -26.47
N ILE A 8 67.57 7.34 -26.20
CA ILE A 8 66.89 8.22 -25.25
C ILE A 8 65.48 8.55 -25.73
N GLN A 9 65.31 8.90 -27.01
CA GLN A 9 64.00 9.20 -27.59
C GLN A 9 63.04 8.01 -27.55
N LEU A 10 63.53 6.80 -27.84
CA LEU A 10 62.73 5.57 -27.75
C LEU A 10 62.27 5.26 -26.31
N ASN A 11 63.12 5.50 -25.32
CA ASN A 11 62.76 5.30 -23.92
C ASN A 11 61.74 6.33 -23.42
N LEU A 12 61.86 7.59 -23.87
CA LEU A 12 60.89 8.65 -23.56
C LEU A 12 59.51 8.35 -24.17
N SER A 13 59.44 7.93 -25.44
CA SER A 13 58.15 7.60 -26.07
C SER A 13 57.49 6.38 -25.44
N SER A 14 58.28 5.37 -25.06
CA SER A 14 57.80 4.21 -24.28
C SER A 14 57.24 4.63 -22.92
N PHE A 15 57.92 5.54 -22.21
CA PHE A 15 57.45 6.04 -20.93
C PHE A 15 56.12 6.81 -21.07
N ASP A 16 56.02 7.69 -22.07
CA ASP A 16 54.79 8.45 -22.34
C ASP A 16 53.61 7.55 -22.72
N ALA A 17 53.85 6.49 -23.48
CA ALA A 17 52.84 5.47 -23.80
C ALA A 17 52.37 4.74 -22.54
N ASN A 18 53.29 4.21 -21.73
CA ASN A 18 52.95 3.53 -20.48
C ASN A 18 52.18 4.43 -19.49
N MET A 19 52.56 5.72 -19.42
CA MET A 19 51.88 6.70 -18.59
C MET A 19 50.46 7.00 -19.09
N SER A 20 50.27 7.03 -20.41
CA SER A 20 48.95 7.20 -21.04
C SER A 20 48.05 5.98 -20.80
N ASP A 21 48.58 4.78 -20.97
CA ASP A 21 47.88 3.52 -20.71
C ASP A 21 47.47 3.41 -19.24
N PHE A 22 48.34 3.82 -18.31
CA PHE A 22 48.01 3.84 -16.88
C PHE A 22 46.84 4.78 -16.55
N LYS A 23 46.84 5.99 -17.12
CA LYS A 23 45.74 6.96 -16.95
C LYS A 23 44.44 6.41 -17.54
N GLN A 24 44.50 5.77 -18.69
CA GLN A 24 43.33 5.18 -19.34
C GLN A 24 42.76 4.01 -18.51
N ASN A 25 43.61 3.13 -18.00
CA ASN A 25 43.21 2.03 -17.12
C ASN A 25 42.58 2.53 -15.81
N GLN A 26 43.11 3.59 -15.20
CA GLN A 26 42.49 4.21 -14.04
C GLN A 26 41.10 4.76 -14.37
N SER A 27 40.96 5.52 -15.46
CA SER A 27 39.67 6.08 -15.88
C SER A 27 38.64 4.97 -16.13
N GLN A 28 39.06 3.87 -16.78
CA GLN A 28 38.18 2.72 -17.02
C GLN A 28 37.71 2.08 -15.71
N LEU A 29 38.62 1.86 -14.76
CA LEU A 29 38.27 1.33 -13.42
C LEU A 29 37.27 2.21 -12.68
N ILE A 30 37.43 3.53 -12.76
CA ILE A 30 36.51 4.49 -12.16
C ILE A 30 35.13 4.41 -12.84
N SER A 31 35.07 4.41 -14.17
CA SER A 31 33.82 4.29 -14.91
C SER A 31 33.11 2.96 -14.63
N ASP A 32 33.85 1.84 -14.56
CA ASP A 32 33.29 0.52 -14.24
C ASP A 32 32.70 0.48 -12.82
N PHE A 33 33.38 1.10 -11.86
CA PHE A 33 32.86 1.23 -10.50
C PHE A 33 31.58 2.08 -10.47
N GLN A 34 31.58 3.23 -11.14
CA GLN A 34 30.41 4.11 -11.24
C GLN A 34 29.22 3.40 -11.90
N ASN A 35 29.44 2.68 -13.00
CA ASN A 35 28.41 1.90 -13.69
C ASN A 35 27.80 0.82 -12.78
N LYS A 36 28.63 0.07 -12.03
CA LYS A 36 28.15 -0.91 -11.06
C LYS A 36 27.31 -0.27 -9.95
N GLN A 37 27.69 0.91 -9.47
CA GLN A 37 26.91 1.64 -8.49
C GLN A 37 25.57 2.13 -9.07
N GLN A 38 25.59 2.69 -10.28
CA GLN A 38 24.35 3.10 -10.97
C GLN A 38 23.40 1.93 -11.18
N LEU A 39 23.92 0.75 -11.54
CA LEU A 39 23.09 -0.45 -11.71
C LEU A 39 22.38 -0.84 -10.40
N LYS A 40 23.10 -0.80 -9.27
CA LYS A 40 22.51 -1.06 -7.94
C LYS A 40 21.47 -0.02 -7.55
N ILE A 41 21.73 1.25 -7.81
CA ILE A 41 20.79 2.34 -7.55
C ILE A 41 19.52 2.17 -8.40
N ALA A 42 19.67 1.84 -9.68
CA ALA A 42 18.54 1.59 -10.58
C ALA A 42 17.68 0.42 -10.09
N GLN A 43 18.30 -0.69 -9.65
CA GLN A 43 17.58 -1.82 -9.06
C GLN A 43 16.80 -1.42 -7.79
N LEU A 44 17.44 -0.64 -6.91
CA LEU A 44 16.79 -0.19 -5.69
C LEU A 44 15.61 0.74 -5.98
N ASN A 45 15.75 1.63 -6.96
CA ASN A 45 14.68 2.54 -7.39
C ASN A 45 13.47 1.79 -7.94
N ILE A 46 13.69 0.70 -8.70
CA ILE A 46 12.59 -0.15 -9.19
C ILE A 46 11.85 -0.80 -8.02
N ILE A 47 12.57 -1.34 -7.04
CA ILE A 47 11.97 -1.96 -5.85
C ILE A 47 11.15 -0.92 -5.08
N LEU A 48 11.71 0.27 -4.87
CA LEU A 48 11.03 1.35 -4.17
C LEU A 48 9.75 1.77 -4.89
N GLN A 49 9.80 1.89 -6.22
CA GLN A 49 8.62 2.24 -7.00
C GLN A 49 7.53 1.18 -6.90
N ASN A 50 7.87 -0.11 -6.98
CA ASN A 50 6.90 -1.20 -6.83
C ASN A 50 6.20 -1.18 -5.46
N LEU A 51 6.93 -0.87 -4.38
CA LEU A 51 6.37 -0.75 -3.04
C LEU A 51 5.44 0.46 -2.91
N ILE A 52 5.81 1.59 -3.51
CA ILE A 52 4.95 2.78 -3.57
C ILE A 52 3.66 2.46 -4.32
N ASP A 53 3.76 1.78 -5.46
CA ASP A 53 2.61 1.39 -6.27
C ASP A 53 1.70 0.42 -5.50
N GLU A 54 2.27 -0.55 -4.77
CA GLU A 54 1.53 -1.46 -3.91
C GLU A 54 0.75 -0.71 -2.81
N ILE A 55 1.40 0.20 -2.09
CA ILE A 55 0.77 1.00 -1.03
C ILE A 55 -0.35 1.86 -1.62
N ASN A 56 -0.07 2.57 -2.71
CA ASN A 56 -1.05 3.43 -3.36
C ASN A 56 -2.26 2.63 -3.84
N CYS A 57 -2.03 1.47 -4.45
CA CYS A 57 -3.09 0.58 -4.93
C CYS A 57 -3.98 0.08 -3.79
N ASN A 58 -3.37 -0.41 -2.70
CA ASN A 58 -4.08 -1.01 -1.58
C ASN A 58 -4.84 0.01 -0.72
N ASN A 59 -4.50 1.31 -0.85
CA ASN A 59 -5.21 2.42 -0.21
C ASN A 59 -6.45 2.89 -1.01
N VAL A 60 -6.59 2.49 -2.27
CA VAL A 60 -7.78 2.79 -3.07
C VAL A 60 -8.86 1.73 -2.80
N ILE A 61 -10.09 2.20 -2.58
CA ILE A 61 -11.24 1.32 -2.37
C ILE A 61 -11.46 0.43 -3.61
N ASN A 62 -11.69 -0.87 -3.37
CA ASN A 62 -11.93 -1.91 -4.38
C ASN A 62 -10.74 -2.31 -5.27
N GLN A 63 -9.52 -1.88 -4.93
CA GLN A 63 -8.31 -2.26 -5.65
C GLN A 63 -7.45 -3.24 -4.86
N LEU A 64 -6.66 -4.04 -5.58
CA LEU A 64 -5.58 -4.86 -5.04
C LEU A 64 -4.41 -4.89 -6.01
N TYR A 65 -3.20 -4.74 -5.46
CA TYR A 65 -1.96 -4.96 -6.19
C TYR A 65 -1.66 -6.46 -6.35
N VAL A 66 -1.67 -6.97 -7.59
CA VAL A 66 -1.38 -8.36 -7.94
C VAL A 66 -0.45 -8.39 -9.14
N ASN A 67 0.64 -9.17 -9.07
CA ASN A 67 1.59 -9.35 -10.18
C ASN A 67 2.05 -8.03 -10.82
N ASN A 68 2.43 -7.04 -9.99
CA ASN A 68 2.83 -5.69 -10.41
C ASN A 68 1.73 -4.88 -11.13
N THR A 69 0.45 -5.19 -10.90
CA THR A 69 -0.67 -4.49 -11.52
C THR A 69 -1.79 -4.24 -10.51
N CYS A 70 -2.42 -3.06 -10.59
CA CYS A 70 -3.64 -2.79 -9.85
C CYS A 70 -4.83 -3.45 -10.53
N THR A 71 -5.49 -4.33 -9.80
CA THR A 71 -6.70 -5.01 -10.25
C THR A 71 -7.90 -4.48 -9.50
N ASN A 72 -8.98 -4.18 -10.22
CA ASN A 72 -10.28 -3.98 -9.60
C ASN A 72 -10.83 -5.35 -9.24
N THR A 73 -10.92 -5.64 -7.96
CA THR A 73 -11.50 -6.88 -7.46
C THR A 73 -12.75 -6.53 -6.68
N SER A 74 -13.92 -6.88 -7.23
CA SER A 74 -15.18 -6.76 -6.52
C SER A 74 -15.28 -7.83 -5.44
N CYS A 75 -15.73 -7.41 -4.26
CA CYS A 75 -16.18 -8.35 -3.23
C CYS A 75 -17.48 -9.02 -3.69
N GLN A 76 -17.64 -10.32 -3.40
CA GLN A 76 -18.78 -11.12 -3.85
C GLN A 76 -20.10 -10.74 -3.13
N VAL A 77 -20.00 -10.12 -1.95
CA VAL A 77 -21.14 -9.73 -1.11
C VAL A 77 -21.58 -8.30 -1.43
N ILE A 78 -22.88 -8.09 -1.60
CA ILE A 78 -23.49 -6.80 -1.89
C ILE A 78 -23.26 -5.84 -0.70
N GLY A 79 -22.80 -4.63 -0.99
CA GLY A 79 -22.52 -3.63 0.04
C GLY A 79 -21.16 -3.78 0.71
N GLN A 80 -20.34 -4.74 0.29
CA GLN A 80 -18.92 -4.77 0.63
C GLN A 80 -18.09 -3.86 -0.28
N TYR A 81 -16.92 -3.51 0.22
CA TYR A 81 -15.84 -2.90 -0.53
C TYR A 81 -14.52 -3.50 -0.07
N ARG A 82 -13.50 -3.44 -0.93
CA ARG A 82 -12.15 -3.89 -0.57
C ARG A 82 -11.37 -2.75 0.06
N MET A 83 -10.79 -2.98 1.23
CA MET A 83 -9.85 -2.09 1.91
C MET A 83 -8.63 -2.91 2.31
N HIS A 84 -7.42 -2.48 1.93
CA HIS A 84 -6.17 -3.18 2.24
C HIS A 84 -6.19 -4.69 1.91
N GLY A 85 -6.82 -5.05 0.78
CA GLY A 85 -6.93 -6.44 0.34
C GLY A 85 -8.00 -7.30 1.04
N ILE A 86 -8.71 -6.77 2.03
CA ILE A 86 -9.79 -7.47 2.76
C ILE A 86 -11.16 -6.87 2.37
N CYS A 87 -12.19 -7.71 2.27
CA CYS A 87 -13.56 -7.27 2.01
C CYS A 87 -14.28 -6.89 3.30
N SER A 88 -14.77 -5.65 3.37
CA SER A 88 -15.44 -5.07 4.54
C SER A 88 -16.79 -4.46 4.14
N CYS A 89 -17.77 -4.47 5.06
CA CYS A 89 -19.06 -3.82 4.81
C CYS A 89 -18.93 -2.29 4.79
N ARG A 90 -19.61 -1.62 3.84
CA ARG A 90 -19.58 -0.15 3.72
C ARG A 90 -20.00 0.57 4.99
N ASN A 91 -21.04 0.06 5.65
CA ASN A 91 -21.50 0.63 6.91
C ASN A 91 -20.70 0.03 8.07
N ILE A 92 -20.18 0.89 8.93
CA ILE A 92 -19.52 0.51 10.18
C ILE A 92 -20.56 -0.20 11.07
N ASN A 93 -20.15 -1.30 11.72
CA ASN A 93 -21.00 -2.22 12.50
C ASN A 93 -22.03 -3.05 11.70
N ALA A 94 -22.06 -2.94 10.36
CA ALA A 94 -22.77 -3.92 9.56
C ALA A 94 -22.01 -5.25 9.52
N PHE A 95 -22.75 -6.34 9.34
CA PHE A 95 -22.20 -7.69 9.21
C PHE A 95 -22.77 -8.36 7.96
N VAL A 96 -22.09 -9.42 7.51
CA VAL A 96 -22.54 -10.19 6.36
C VAL A 96 -23.66 -11.13 6.81
N GLN A 97 -24.83 -11.02 6.16
CA GLN A 97 -25.92 -11.97 6.31
C GLN A 97 -26.33 -12.47 4.92
N GLY A 98 -26.02 -13.73 4.63
CA GLY A 98 -26.20 -14.29 3.29
C GLY A 98 -25.28 -13.62 2.27
N SER A 99 -25.87 -12.99 1.25
CA SER A 99 -25.15 -12.34 0.14
C SER A 99 -25.09 -10.82 0.24
N SER A 100 -25.46 -10.23 1.38
CA SER A 100 -25.41 -8.77 1.57
C SER A 100 -24.87 -8.38 2.95
N CYS A 101 -24.34 -7.16 3.03
CA CYS A 101 -24.10 -6.49 4.29
C CYS A 101 -25.40 -5.91 4.84
N VAL A 102 -25.70 -6.22 6.10
CA VAL A 102 -26.88 -5.73 6.80
C VAL A 102 -26.47 -5.05 8.11
N CYS A 103 -27.16 -3.97 8.45
CA CYS A 103 -27.09 -3.42 9.79
C CYS A 103 -27.83 -4.33 10.78
N PRO A 104 -27.51 -4.28 12.08
CA PRO A 104 -28.32 -4.91 13.10
C PRO A 104 -29.79 -4.55 12.98
N LYS A 105 -30.67 -5.51 13.27
CA LYS A 105 -32.11 -5.24 13.27
C LYS A 105 -32.43 -4.17 14.34
N ASP A 106 -33.37 -3.28 14.02
CA ASP A 106 -33.79 -2.15 14.86
C ASP A 106 -32.69 -1.10 15.12
N SER A 107 -31.60 -1.11 14.34
CA SER A 107 -30.62 -0.03 14.30
C SER A 107 -31.03 1.06 13.29
N VAL A 108 -30.46 2.25 13.49
CA VAL A 108 -30.57 3.38 12.55
C VAL A 108 -29.23 3.63 11.89
N ILE A 109 -29.24 4.08 10.63
CA ILE A 109 -28.02 4.50 9.94
C ILE A 109 -27.83 5.99 10.17
N ILE A 110 -26.77 6.35 10.88
CA ILE A 110 -26.36 7.74 11.08
C ILE A 110 -25.07 7.95 10.27
N GLY A 111 -25.19 8.64 9.14
CA GLY A 111 -24.11 8.77 8.16
C GLY A 111 -23.78 7.42 7.51
N SER A 112 -22.69 6.78 7.94
CA SER A 112 -22.23 5.46 7.45
C SER A 112 -22.04 4.45 8.59
N ILE A 113 -22.65 4.70 9.75
CA ILE A 113 -22.56 3.84 10.93
C ILE A 113 -23.94 3.26 11.22
N CYS A 114 -24.02 1.94 11.39
CA CYS A 114 -25.18 1.30 11.97
C CYS A 114 -25.12 1.48 13.49
N THR A 115 -26.09 2.21 14.04
CA THR A 115 -26.11 2.57 15.46
C THR A 115 -27.41 2.05 16.08
N CYS A 116 -27.28 1.32 17.19
CA CYS A 116 -28.44 0.97 18.00
C CYS A 116 -29.00 2.23 18.69
N PRO A 117 -30.33 2.35 18.82
CA PRO A 117 -30.94 3.51 19.47
C PRO A 117 -30.47 3.67 20.92
N ASP A 118 -30.59 4.89 21.44
CA ASP A 118 -30.28 5.17 22.85
C ASP A 118 -31.07 4.23 23.78
N ASN A 119 -30.48 3.86 24.92
CA ASN A 119 -31.05 2.89 25.86
C ASN A 119 -31.27 1.49 25.27
N SER A 120 -30.41 1.04 24.35
CA SER A 120 -30.40 -0.32 23.83
C SER A 120 -28.99 -0.91 23.73
N ASN A 121 -28.93 -2.24 23.71
CA ASN A 121 -27.70 -3.01 23.53
C ASN A 121 -27.80 -3.88 22.27
N LEU A 122 -26.67 -4.09 21.59
CA LEU A 122 -26.59 -5.06 20.50
C LEU A 122 -26.51 -6.48 21.05
N VAL A 123 -27.51 -7.30 20.75
CA VAL A 123 -27.60 -8.70 21.15
C VAL A 123 -27.92 -9.55 19.92
N ASN A 124 -27.03 -10.49 19.56
CA ASN A 124 -27.20 -11.41 18.43
C ASN A 124 -27.59 -10.73 17.10
N GLY A 125 -27.00 -9.57 16.80
CA GLY A 125 -27.28 -8.83 15.56
C GLY A 125 -28.60 -8.06 15.57
N GLN A 126 -29.22 -7.85 16.73
CA GLN A 126 -30.40 -7.02 16.91
C GLN A 126 -30.20 -6.03 18.08
N CYS A 127 -30.70 -4.81 17.94
CA CYS A 127 -30.73 -3.86 19.03
C CYS A 127 -31.90 -4.17 19.98
N VAL A 128 -31.60 -4.37 21.25
CA VAL A 128 -32.58 -4.71 22.29
C VAL A 128 -32.58 -3.62 23.35
N CYS A 129 -33.74 -3.03 23.61
CA CYS A 129 -33.88 -2.02 24.65
C CYS A 129 -33.49 -2.57 26.03
N ILE A 130 -32.82 -1.75 26.83
CA ILE A 130 -32.51 -2.09 28.21
C ILE A 130 -33.80 -2.17 29.05
N VAL A 131 -33.69 -2.78 30.23
CA VAL A 131 -34.82 -2.95 31.16
C VAL A 131 -35.48 -1.59 31.45
N GLY A 132 -36.81 -1.53 31.36
CA GLY A 132 -37.61 -0.32 31.57
C GLY A 132 -37.94 0.48 30.29
N TYR A 133 -37.41 0.06 29.14
CA TYR A 133 -37.67 0.68 27.84
C TYR A 133 -38.31 -0.32 26.86
N LEU A 134 -39.13 0.18 25.93
CA LEU A 134 -39.76 -0.58 24.86
C LEU A 134 -39.39 0.00 23.50
N MET A 135 -39.16 -0.90 22.52
CA MET A 135 -38.84 -0.51 21.15
C MET A 135 -40.10 -0.01 20.44
N GLN A 136 -40.10 1.24 20.02
CA GLN A 136 -41.12 1.83 19.15
C GLN A 136 -40.46 2.63 18.03
N ASN A 137 -40.83 2.31 16.79
CA ASN A 137 -40.36 3.02 15.59
C ASN A 137 -38.83 3.18 15.49
N GLY A 138 -38.08 2.19 15.98
CA GLY A 138 -36.60 2.21 15.99
C GLY A 138 -35.99 3.03 17.13
N PHE A 139 -36.77 3.42 18.14
CA PHE A 139 -36.31 4.09 19.35
C PHE A 139 -36.74 3.32 20.60
N CYS A 140 -35.91 3.36 21.64
CA CYS A 140 -36.30 2.84 22.95
C CYS A 140 -36.94 3.93 23.78
N ILE A 141 -38.23 3.77 24.08
CA ILE A 141 -39.03 4.73 24.84
C ILE A 141 -39.29 4.15 26.23
N LEU A 142 -39.23 4.99 27.27
CA LEU A 142 -39.60 4.58 28.63
C LEU A 142 -40.99 3.96 28.63
N GLN A 143 -41.10 2.78 29.22
CA GLN A 143 -42.32 1.98 29.20
C GLN A 143 -43.55 2.72 29.75
N TYR A 144 -43.37 3.63 30.71
CA TYR A 144 -44.46 4.39 31.34
C TYR A 144 -44.93 5.61 30.54
N LEU A 145 -44.23 5.98 29.46
CA LEU A 145 -44.64 7.07 28.55
C LEU A 145 -45.50 6.59 27.39
N ILE A 146 -45.71 5.28 27.26
CA ILE A 146 -46.58 4.68 26.24
C ILE A 146 -47.96 4.51 26.90
N VAL A 147 -48.78 5.55 26.81
CA VAL A 147 -50.18 5.57 27.27
C VAL A 147 -51.08 6.04 26.14
#